data_AF-A0A8H3W5P9-F1
#
_entry.id   AF-A0A8H3W5P9-F1
#
_cell.length_a   1.000
_cell.length_b   1.000
_cell.length_c   1.000
_cell.angle_alpha   90.00
_cell.angle_beta   90.00
_cell.angle_gamma   90.00
#
_symmetry.space_group_name_H-M   'P 1'
#
loop_
_entity.id
_entity.type
_entity.pdbx_description
1 polymer ?
#
loop_
_entity_poly.entity_id
_entity_poly.type
_entity_poly.pdbx_seq_one_letter_code
_entity_poly.pdbx_strand_id
1 'polypeptide(L)'
;MTQLLFAAHAISVFAAGADRPATADEIWTVLGELNREAQFSPIVARSNFGPHACTYGGWNECVKAEGWSCVIVLAKFVDQKPDPEKWNRAFANYFDLQDRDYVERVFRLIIGADEDGLGNEVFGKVFLYNQPNLKNNDCESSEGVDIAWIRHVESQGTWAMKICDKGWEYPLLGDLDCDDLGDRVSGKMASFPGLILHELMHMDPIGREGTGLHVRDYSSEQNGFDGYGPLQTRKLKNNKNIVTRTNADQFRWFAQEYYYSVVCNKNFGPPRNNNASPL
;
A
#
# COMPACT_ATOMS: atom_id res chain seq x y z
N MET A 1 -24.06 -24.29 -9.37
CA MET A 1 -23.61 -25.65 -9.00
C MET A 1 -23.03 -26.46 -10.17
N THR A 2 -23.05 -25.93 -11.41
CA THR A 2 -22.65 -26.63 -12.62
C THR A 2 -21.20 -26.38 -13.06
N GLN A 3 -20.51 -25.37 -12.51
CA GLN A 3 -19.11 -25.06 -12.85
C GLN A 3 -18.07 -25.82 -12.00
N LEU A 4 -18.41 -26.23 -10.76
CA LEU A 4 -17.52 -27.09 -9.96
C LEU A 4 -17.44 -28.53 -10.49
N LEU A 5 -18.46 -28.99 -11.22
CA LEU A 5 -18.46 -30.34 -11.82
C LEU A 5 -17.55 -30.44 -13.06
N PHE A 6 -17.30 -29.36 -13.79
CA PHE A 6 -16.42 -29.39 -14.97
C PHE A 6 -14.93 -29.45 -14.60
N ALA A 7 -14.51 -28.75 -13.55
CA ALA A 7 -13.12 -28.82 -13.07
C ALA A 7 -12.79 -30.20 -12.48
N ALA A 8 -13.73 -30.83 -11.77
CA ALA A 8 -13.56 -32.18 -11.25
C ALA A 8 -13.55 -33.25 -12.35
N HIS A 9 -14.32 -33.06 -13.44
CA HIS A 9 -14.31 -33.98 -14.60
C HIS A 9 -13.03 -33.88 -15.44
N ALA A 10 -12.47 -32.68 -15.62
CA ALA A 10 -11.22 -32.52 -16.37
C ALA A 10 -10.03 -33.20 -15.64
N ILE A 11 -9.99 -33.09 -14.31
CA ILE A 11 -8.94 -33.73 -13.49
C ILE A 11 -9.13 -35.25 -13.42
N SER A 12 -10.38 -35.75 -13.35
CA SER A 12 -10.65 -37.19 -13.31
C SER A 12 -10.44 -37.90 -14.65
N VAL A 13 -10.67 -37.23 -15.79
CA VAL A 13 -10.43 -37.79 -17.12
C VAL A 13 -8.93 -37.94 -17.41
N PHE A 14 -8.07 -37.06 -16.87
CA PHE A 14 -6.61 -37.22 -16.97
C PHE A 14 -6.06 -38.30 -16.02
N ALA A 15 -6.67 -38.48 -14.85
CA ALA A 15 -6.22 -39.48 -13.87
C ALA A 15 -6.61 -40.93 -14.21
N ALA A 16 -7.61 -41.14 -15.07
CA ALA A 16 -8.18 -42.47 -15.34
C ALA A 16 -7.53 -43.24 -16.52
N GLY A 17 -6.54 -42.68 -17.22
CA GLY A 17 -5.94 -43.32 -18.40
C GLY A 17 -4.47 -43.05 -18.67
N ALA A 18 -3.76 -42.34 -17.78
CA ALA A 18 -2.34 -42.05 -17.97
C ALA A 18 -1.47 -42.94 -17.06
N ASP A 19 -0.61 -43.77 -17.67
CA ASP A 19 0.36 -44.64 -16.97
C ASP A 19 1.46 -43.86 -16.21
N ARG A 20 1.40 -42.53 -16.22
CA ARG A 20 2.30 -41.66 -15.45
C ARG A 20 1.58 -40.38 -15.00
N PRO A 21 2.02 -39.77 -13.89
CA PRO A 21 1.58 -38.44 -13.51
C PRO A 21 1.82 -37.43 -14.64
N ALA A 22 0.88 -36.50 -14.80
CA ALA A 22 1.06 -35.35 -15.69
C ALA A 22 2.29 -34.55 -15.23
N THR A 23 3.15 -34.19 -16.18
CA THR A 23 4.31 -33.33 -15.90
C THR A 23 3.84 -31.91 -15.63
N ALA A 24 4.67 -31.13 -14.92
CA ALA A 24 4.37 -29.73 -14.65
C ALA A 24 4.06 -28.95 -15.94
N ASP A 25 4.80 -29.20 -17.02
CA ASP A 25 4.60 -28.53 -18.32
C ASP A 25 3.26 -28.87 -18.97
N GLU A 26 2.78 -30.11 -18.83
CA GLU A 26 1.47 -30.54 -19.34
C GLU A 26 0.31 -29.85 -18.57
N ILE A 27 0.47 -29.66 -17.26
CA ILE A 27 -0.48 -28.94 -16.41
C ILE A 27 -0.47 -27.44 -16.74
N TRP A 28 0.72 -26.85 -16.93
CA TRP A 28 0.86 -25.44 -17.30
C TRP A 28 0.31 -25.10 -18.67
N THR A 29 0.40 -26.03 -19.64
CA THR A 29 -0.15 -25.85 -20.99
C THR A 29 -1.67 -25.78 -20.96
N VAL A 30 -2.32 -26.67 -20.21
CA VAL A 30 -3.79 -26.69 -20.05
C VAL A 30 -4.30 -25.47 -19.28
N LEU A 31 -3.59 -25.04 -18.23
CA LEU A 31 -3.91 -23.81 -17.51
C LEU A 31 -3.66 -22.56 -18.36
N GLY A 32 -2.64 -22.56 -19.21
CA GLY A 32 -2.33 -21.48 -20.14
C GLY A 32 -3.34 -21.33 -21.29
N GLU A 33 -3.97 -22.42 -21.71
CA GLU A 33 -5.07 -22.39 -22.69
C GLU A 33 -6.38 -21.91 -22.07
N LEU A 34 -6.69 -22.29 -20.82
CA LEU A 34 -7.83 -21.75 -20.06
C LEU A 34 -7.68 -20.24 -19.73
N ASN A 35 -6.45 -19.77 -19.54
CA ASN A 35 -6.16 -18.35 -19.29
C ASN A 35 -6.22 -17.48 -20.56
N ARG A 36 -6.24 -18.09 -21.75
CA ARG A 36 -6.30 -17.37 -23.03
C ARG A 36 -7.73 -16.95 -23.43
N GLU A 37 -8.75 -17.57 -22.86
CA GLU A 37 -10.16 -17.21 -23.05
C GLU A 37 -10.70 -16.24 -21.99
N ALA A 38 -9.98 -16.03 -20.88
CA ALA A 38 -10.34 -15.06 -19.85
C ALA A 38 -9.62 -13.72 -20.08
N GLN A 39 -10.26 -12.81 -20.82
CA GLN A 39 -9.97 -11.38 -20.67
C GLN A 39 -10.19 -11.02 -19.19
N PHE A 40 -9.25 -10.29 -18.58
CA PHE A 40 -9.07 -10.06 -17.13
C PHE A 40 -8.23 -11.15 -16.43
N SER A 41 -6.94 -10.85 -16.21
CA SER A 41 -6.17 -11.50 -15.14
C SER A 41 -6.32 -10.64 -13.88
N PRO A 42 -7.18 -11.02 -12.93
CA PRO A 42 -7.15 -10.39 -11.62
C PRO A 42 -5.84 -10.78 -10.95
N ILE A 43 -5.04 -9.79 -10.54
CA ILE A 43 -4.18 -9.98 -9.37
C ILE A 43 -5.16 -10.07 -8.20
N VAL A 44 -5.71 -11.26 -8.00
CA VAL A 44 -6.42 -11.60 -6.78
C VAL A 44 -5.33 -11.58 -5.72
N ALA A 45 -5.34 -10.54 -4.87
CA ALA A 45 -4.50 -10.42 -3.67
C ALA A 45 -4.71 -11.57 -2.65
N ARG A 46 -5.37 -12.67 -3.05
CA ARG A 46 -5.60 -13.90 -2.29
C ARG A 46 -5.04 -15.17 -2.97
N SER A 47 -4.31 -15.10 -4.08
CA SER A 47 -3.75 -16.32 -4.69
C SER A 47 -2.45 -16.75 -3.99
N ASN A 48 -2.60 -17.59 -2.96
CA ASN A 48 -1.60 -18.56 -2.48
C ASN A 48 -0.18 -18.05 -2.19
N PHE A 49 -0.02 -17.05 -1.33
CA PHE A 49 1.27 -16.81 -0.69
C PHE A 49 1.44 -17.81 0.46
N GLY A 50 2.14 -18.92 0.18
CA GLY A 50 2.55 -19.85 1.23
C GLY A 50 3.45 -19.17 2.27
N PRO A 51 3.66 -19.80 3.45
CA PRO A 51 4.41 -19.24 4.59
C PRO A 51 5.93 -18.98 4.33
N HIS A 52 6.38 -19.04 3.08
CA HIS A 52 7.78 -18.84 2.68
C HIS A 52 8.07 -17.49 2.01
N ALA A 53 7.10 -16.56 1.98
CA ALA A 53 7.29 -15.24 1.36
C ALA A 53 8.20 -14.26 2.14
N CYS A 54 8.73 -14.64 3.30
CA CYS A 54 9.68 -13.82 4.06
C CYS A 54 10.79 -14.68 4.66
N THR A 55 11.65 -15.30 3.85
CA THR A 55 12.97 -15.76 4.32
C THR A 55 14.06 -14.96 3.64
N TYR A 56 14.97 -14.44 4.46
CA TYR A 56 16.20 -13.75 4.07
C TYR A 56 16.89 -14.48 2.89
N GLY A 57 16.90 -13.91 1.68
CA GLY A 57 17.80 -14.33 0.60
C GLY A 57 17.21 -14.73 -0.77
N GLY A 58 16.23 -14.02 -1.33
CA GLY A 58 15.73 -14.33 -2.69
C GLY A 58 15.19 -13.11 -3.45
N TRP A 59 16.08 -12.19 -3.85
CA TRP A 59 15.76 -10.97 -4.57
C TRP A 59 15.74 -11.22 -6.08
N ASN A 60 14.60 -11.03 -6.75
CA ASN A 60 14.45 -10.45 -8.10
C ASN A 60 13.12 -10.78 -8.83
N GLU A 61 12.25 -11.65 -8.30
CA GLU A 61 10.89 -11.85 -8.86
C GLU A 61 9.74 -11.65 -7.85
N CYS A 62 10.04 -11.31 -6.58
CA CYS A 62 9.05 -11.11 -5.50
C CYS A 62 8.81 -9.64 -5.08
N VAL A 63 9.28 -8.66 -5.84
CA VAL A 63 9.40 -7.26 -5.36
C VAL A 63 8.05 -6.50 -5.22
N LYS A 64 6.91 -7.07 -5.67
CA LYS A 64 5.60 -6.36 -5.66
C LYS A 64 4.54 -6.97 -4.74
N ALA A 65 4.62 -8.27 -4.44
CA ALA A 65 3.85 -8.86 -3.33
C ALA A 65 4.37 -8.33 -1.98
N GLU A 66 5.68 -8.03 -1.91
CA GLU A 66 6.32 -7.42 -0.75
C GLU A 66 5.78 -6.04 -0.40
N GLY A 67 5.41 -5.18 -1.37
CA GLY A 67 4.87 -3.85 -1.07
C GLY A 67 3.62 -3.89 -0.17
N TRP A 68 2.72 -4.84 -0.46
CA TRP A 68 1.51 -5.08 0.36
C TRP A 68 1.84 -5.64 1.74
N SER A 69 2.72 -6.64 1.82
CA SER A 69 3.18 -7.15 3.11
C SER A 69 3.92 -6.09 3.92
N CYS A 70 4.69 -5.21 3.27
CA CYS A 70 5.44 -4.15 3.90
C CYS A 70 4.55 -3.02 4.43
N VAL A 71 3.39 -2.71 3.80
CA VAL A 71 2.46 -1.75 4.39
C VAL A 71 1.84 -2.29 5.68
N ILE A 72 1.57 -3.59 5.73
CA ILE A 72 1.11 -4.26 6.97
C ILE A 72 2.22 -4.22 8.03
N VAL A 73 3.46 -4.52 7.66
CA VAL A 73 4.62 -4.40 8.57
C VAL A 73 4.76 -2.97 9.09
N LEU A 74 4.64 -1.95 8.24
CA LEU A 74 4.69 -0.56 8.63
C LEU A 74 3.55 -0.20 9.61
N ALA A 75 2.33 -0.67 9.35
CA ALA A 75 1.20 -0.46 10.24
C ALA A 75 1.39 -1.15 11.59
N LYS A 76 1.84 -2.41 11.62
CA LYS A 76 2.19 -3.13 12.84
C LYS A 76 3.26 -2.40 13.64
N PHE A 77 4.29 -1.89 12.97
CA PHE A 77 5.36 -1.15 13.60
C PHE A 77 4.83 0.09 14.33
N VAL A 78 3.94 0.84 13.68
CA VAL A 78 3.27 2.01 14.27
C VAL A 78 2.34 1.61 15.42
N ASP A 79 1.61 0.49 15.31
CA ASP A 79 0.67 0.03 16.33
C ASP A 79 1.37 -0.49 17.59
N GLN A 80 2.44 -1.28 17.42
CA GLN A 80 3.23 -1.89 18.50
C GLN A 80 4.09 -0.87 19.26
N LYS A 81 4.43 0.27 18.64
CA LYS A 81 5.17 1.37 19.25
C LYS A 81 6.47 0.92 19.96
N PRO A 82 7.39 0.22 19.27
CA PRO A 82 8.62 -0.33 19.90
C PRO A 82 9.48 0.74 20.60
N ASP A 83 9.36 2.00 20.18
CA ASP A 83 9.87 3.17 20.91
C ASP A 83 8.71 4.19 21.07
N PRO A 84 8.03 4.23 22.23
CA PRO A 84 6.91 5.14 22.47
C PRO A 84 7.30 6.61 22.49
N GLU A 85 8.55 6.94 22.85
CA GLU A 85 9.00 8.33 22.86
C GLU A 85 9.13 8.88 21.45
N LYS A 86 9.77 8.12 20.55
CA LYS A 86 9.85 8.48 19.12
C LYS A 86 8.46 8.50 18.48
N TRP A 87 7.57 7.60 18.90
CA TRP A 87 6.19 7.60 18.43
C TRP A 87 5.49 8.89 18.78
N ASN A 88 5.55 9.31 20.05
CA ASN A 88 4.93 10.54 20.53
C ASN A 88 5.51 11.78 19.82
N ARG A 89 6.83 11.81 19.59
CA ARG A 89 7.49 12.90 18.85
C ARG A 89 7.00 12.96 17.39
N ALA A 90 7.00 11.84 16.68
CA ALA A 90 6.52 11.78 15.30
C ALA A 90 5.03 12.13 15.20
N PHE A 91 4.18 11.55 16.07
CA PHE A 91 2.75 11.85 16.12
C PHE A 91 2.49 13.35 16.29
N ALA A 92 3.22 13.99 17.21
CA ALA A 92 3.13 15.42 17.44
C ALA A 92 3.65 16.31 16.27
N ASN A 93 4.21 15.74 15.20
CA ASN A 93 4.51 16.51 13.98
C ASN A 93 3.34 16.51 12.98
N TYR A 94 2.42 15.55 13.07
CA TYR A 94 1.41 15.30 12.04
C TYR A 94 -0.04 15.43 12.54
N PHE A 95 -0.31 15.05 13.79
CA PHE A 95 -1.68 15.00 14.32
C PHE A 95 -1.83 15.79 15.62
N ASP A 96 -3.07 16.18 15.92
CA ASP A 96 -3.45 16.71 17.23
C ASP A 96 -3.65 15.57 18.23
N LEU A 97 -3.36 15.83 19.51
CA LEU A 97 -3.44 14.80 20.56
C LEU A 97 -4.83 14.18 20.68
N GLN A 98 -5.89 14.96 20.42
CA GLN A 98 -7.27 14.50 20.43
C GLN A 98 -7.60 13.51 19.30
N ASP A 99 -6.78 13.44 18.25
CA ASP A 99 -6.97 12.55 17.11
C ASP A 99 -6.30 11.18 17.31
N ARG A 100 -5.62 10.97 18.45
CA ARG A 100 -4.82 9.77 18.71
C ARG A 100 -5.56 8.47 18.49
N ASP A 101 -6.72 8.31 19.12
CA ASP A 101 -7.48 7.05 19.06
C ASP A 101 -7.95 6.73 17.64
N TYR A 102 -8.27 7.76 16.86
CA TYR A 102 -8.66 7.65 15.45
C TYR A 102 -7.48 7.19 14.58
N VAL A 103 -6.31 7.79 14.79
CA VAL A 103 -5.10 7.42 14.05
C VAL A 103 -4.67 6.00 14.39
N GLU A 104 -4.65 5.64 15.68
CA GLU A 104 -4.33 4.26 16.11
C GLU A 104 -5.36 3.24 15.61
N ARG A 105 -6.64 3.63 15.48
CA ARG A 105 -7.66 2.77 14.86
C ARG A 105 -7.37 2.49 13.38
N VAL A 106 -6.92 3.47 12.62
CA VAL A 106 -6.55 3.27 11.19
C VAL A 106 -5.49 2.18 11.05
N PHE A 107 -4.41 2.25 11.82
CA PHE A 107 -3.35 1.24 11.73
C PHE A 107 -3.83 -0.15 12.15
N ARG A 108 -4.68 -0.25 13.18
CA ARG A 108 -5.33 -1.52 13.55
C ARG A 108 -6.27 -2.06 12.48
N LEU A 109 -7.02 -1.19 11.79
CA LEU A 109 -7.83 -1.60 10.66
C LEU A 109 -6.96 -2.19 9.56
N ILE A 110 -5.83 -1.56 9.21
CA ILE A 110 -4.88 -2.08 8.21
C ILE A 110 -4.34 -3.45 8.62
N ILE A 111 -3.95 -3.62 9.88
CA ILE A 111 -3.45 -4.90 10.43
C ILE A 111 -4.52 -6.00 10.39
N GLY A 112 -5.80 -5.64 10.57
CA GLY A 112 -6.90 -6.61 10.60
C GLY A 112 -6.86 -7.51 11.84
N ALA A 113 -7.40 -8.72 11.73
CA ALA A 113 -7.43 -9.71 12.82
C ALA A 113 -6.05 -10.32 13.14
N ASP A 114 -5.05 -10.09 12.28
CA ASP A 114 -3.66 -10.51 12.40
C ASP A 114 -3.36 -12.02 12.58
N GLU A 115 -4.31 -12.90 12.25
CA GLU A 115 -4.11 -14.34 12.42
C GLU A 115 -3.19 -14.95 11.35
N ASP A 116 -3.13 -14.35 10.15
CA ASP A 116 -2.42 -14.86 8.98
C ASP A 116 -1.40 -13.88 8.38
N GLY A 117 -1.29 -12.67 8.95
CA GLY A 117 -0.42 -11.61 8.43
C GLY A 117 -0.86 -11.00 7.09
N LEU A 118 -2.09 -11.28 6.62
CA LEU A 118 -2.63 -10.77 5.35
C LEU A 118 -3.29 -9.40 5.46
N GLY A 119 -3.42 -8.85 6.68
CA GLY A 119 -4.03 -7.55 6.92
C GLY A 119 -5.56 -7.61 6.97
N ASN A 120 -6.19 -6.46 6.75
CA ASN A 120 -7.65 -6.37 6.68
C ASN A 120 -8.24 -7.20 5.52
N GLU A 121 -9.39 -7.86 5.75
CA GLU A 121 -10.07 -8.61 4.69
C GLU A 121 -10.46 -7.76 3.47
N VAL A 122 -10.62 -6.44 3.64
CA VAL A 122 -10.91 -5.49 2.55
C VAL A 122 -9.80 -5.45 1.51
N PHE A 123 -8.56 -5.79 1.86
CA PHE A 123 -7.45 -5.86 0.90
C PHE A 123 -7.67 -6.97 -0.14
N GLY A 124 -8.37 -8.05 0.23
CA GLY A 124 -8.82 -9.06 -0.73
C GLY A 124 -9.82 -8.55 -1.78
N LYS A 125 -10.36 -7.33 -1.60
CA LYS A 125 -11.26 -6.62 -2.52
C LYS A 125 -10.56 -5.45 -3.23
N VAL A 126 -9.24 -5.38 -3.20
CA VAL A 126 -8.46 -4.40 -3.97
C VAL A 126 -7.87 -5.09 -5.19
N PHE A 127 -8.25 -4.64 -6.38
CA PHE A 127 -7.64 -5.03 -7.64
C PHE A 127 -6.53 -4.06 -7.99
N LEU A 128 -5.31 -4.56 -8.07
CA LEU A 128 -4.16 -3.79 -8.56
C LEU A 128 -4.13 -3.84 -10.09
N TYR A 129 -4.42 -2.72 -10.73
CA TYR A 129 -4.31 -2.54 -12.17
C TYR A 129 -2.87 -2.17 -12.51
N ASN A 130 -2.08 -3.17 -12.95
CA ASN A 130 -0.71 -2.93 -13.41
C ASN A 130 -0.49 -3.39 -14.86
N GLN A 131 -1.52 -3.33 -15.71
CA GLN A 131 -1.33 -3.70 -17.11
C GLN A 131 -0.61 -2.57 -17.87
N PRO A 132 0.54 -2.86 -18.53
CA PRO A 132 1.28 -1.88 -19.32
C PRO A 132 0.53 -1.41 -20.59
N ASN A 133 -0.66 -1.95 -20.88
CA ASN A 133 -1.40 -1.73 -22.13
C ASN A 133 -2.69 -0.90 -21.97
N LEU A 134 -3.06 -0.49 -20.75
CA LEU A 134 -4.08 0.56 -20.58
C LEU A 134 -3.35 1.90 -20.70
N LYS A 135 -3.70 2.69 -21.74
CA LYS A 135 -3.06 3.97 -22.06
C LYS A 135 -2.68 4.75 -20.79
N ASN A 136 -1.44 5.23 -20.72
CA ASN A 136 -0.89 6.03 -19.61
C ASN A 136 -1.69 7.31 -19.27
N ASN A 137 -2.71 7.64 -20.07
CA ASN A 137 -3.64 8.74 -19.85
C ASN A 137 -4.28 8.75 -18.44
N ASP A 138 -4.46 7.60 -17.77
CA ASP A 138 -5.01 7.56 -16.40
C ASP A 138 -3.99 7.90 -15.30
N CYS A 139 -2.71 8.10 -15.67
CA CYS A 139 -1.65 8.60 -14.80
C CYS A 139 -1.29 10.05 -15.12
N GLU A 140 -2.00 10.65 -16.08
CA GLU A 140 -1.92 12.06 -16.43
C GLU A 140 -3.18 12.73 -15.90
N SER A 141 -3.06 13.48 -14.81
CA SER A 141 -4.12 14.33 -14.29
C SER A 141 -3.96 15.75 -14.83
N SER A 142 -5.03 16.55 -14.74
CA SER A 142 -4.94 17.99 -15.03
C SER A 142 -3.95 18.72 -14.10
N GLU A 143 -3.59 18.09 -12.97
CA GLU A 143 -2.69 18.61 -11.94
C GLU A 143 -1.25 18.07 -12.10
N GLY A 144 -0.98 17.14 -13.03
CA GLY A 144 0.35 16.62 -13.31
C GLY A 144 0.40 15.12 -13.61
N VAL A 145 1.51 14.48 -13.25
CA VAL A 145 1.67 13.02 -13.35
C VAL A 145 1.34 12.42 -11.99
N ASP A 146 0.26 11.65 -11.93
CA ASP A 146 -0.13 10.92 -10.73
C ASP A 146 0.91 9.84 -10.44
N ILE A 147 1.18 9.60 -9.15
CA ILE A 147 2.16 8.58 -8.71
C ILE A 147 1.43 7.25 -8.43
N ALA A 148 0.22 7.34 -7.89
CA ALA A 148 -0.75 6.26 -7.77
C ALA A 148 -2.16 6.86 -7.63
N TRP A 149 -3.18 6.01 -7.71
CA TRP A 149 -4.53 6.34 -7.29
C TRP A 149 -5.28 5.08 -6.85
N ILE A 150 -6.30 5.26 -6.02
CA ILE A 150 -7.31 4.24 -5.72
C ILE A 150 -8.74 4.78 -5.92
N ARG A 151 -9.64 3.95 -6.44
CA ARG A 151 -11.05 4.30 -6.66
C ARG A 151 -11.98 3.13 -6.35
N HIS A 152 -13.17 3.45 -5.85
CA HIS A 152 -14.23 2.45 -5.68
C HIS A 152 -14.90 2.17 -7.03
N VAL A 153 -14.99 0.91 -7.40
CA VAL A 153 -15.70 0.43 -8.59
C VAL A 153 -17.06 -0.10 -8.14
N GLU A 154 -18.04 0.79 -8.09
CA GLU A 154 -19.38 0.50 -7.53
C GLU A 154 -20.06 -0.73 -8.15
N SER A 155 -19.93 -0.90 -9.47
CA SER A 155 -20.53 -2.02 -10.21
C SER A 155 -20.02 -3.39 -9.78
N GLN A 156 -18.85 -3.45 -9.13
CA GLN A 156 -18.19 -4.68 -8.70
C GLN A 156 -18.05 -4.76 -7.16
N GLY A 157 -18.45 -3.72 -6.42
CA GLY A 157 -18.29 -3.66 -4.96
C GLY A 157 -16.83 -3.82 -4.51
N THR A 158 -15.90 -3.32 -5.32
CA THR A 158 -14.46 -3.56 -5.19
C THR A 158 -13.69 -2.25 -5.34
N TRP A 159 -12.41 -2.25 -4.97
CA TRP A 159 -11.52 -1.11 -5.17
C TRP A 159 -10.51 -1.40 -6.28
N ALA A 160 -10.20 -0.39 -7.07
CA ALA A 160 -9.20 -0.40 -8.12
C ALA A 160 -8.05 0.50 -7.71
N MET A 161 -6.84 -0.05 -7.56
CA MET A 161 -5.63 0.72 -7.33
C MET A 161 -4.75 0.67 -8.58
N LYS A 162 -4.19 1.80 -9.01
CA LYS A 162 -3.16 1.87 -10.05
C LYS A 162 -1.91 2.52 -9.47
N ILE A 163 -0.77 1.90 -9.71
CA ILE A 163 0.55 2.51 -9.47
C ILE A 163 1.07 2.97 -10.83
N CYS A 164 1.41 4.25 -10.93
CA CYS A 164 1.95 4.85 -12.15
C CYS A 164 3.47 4.64 -12.24
N ASP A 165 4.07 4.93 -13.39
CA ASP A 165 5.48 4.63 -13.67
C ASP A 165 6.43 5.15 -12.57
N LYS A 166 6.26 6.41 -12.15
CA LYS A 166 7.04 6.99 -11.04
C LYS A 166 6.78 6.33 -9.68
N GLY A 167 5.57 5.83 -9.45
CA GLY A 167 5.23 5.11 -8.22
C GLY A 167 6.06 3.84 -8.05
N TRP A 168 6.41 3.19 -9.16
CA TRP A 168 7.27 1.99 -9.17
C TRP A 168 8.75 2.28 -8.90
N GLU A 169 9.19 3.54 -8.97
CA GLU A 169 10.56 3.94 -8.67
C GLU A 169 10.80 4.12 -7.15
N TYR A 170 9.74 4.10 -6.33
CA TYR A 170 9.89 4.21 -4.90
C TYR A 170 10.53 2.94 -4.30
N PRO A 171 11.51 3.09 -3.40
CA PRO A 171 12.17 1.95 -2.75
C PRO A 171 11.27 1.24 -1.75
N LEU A 172 11.55 -0.02 -1.43
CA LEU A 172 10.99 -0.67 -0.25
C LEU A 172 11.61 -0.09 1.03
N LEU A 173 11.02 -0.37 2.19
CA LEU A 173 11.51 0.14 3.48
C LEU A 173 12.96 -0.31 3.79
N GLY A 174 13.33 -1.53 3.36
CA GLY A 174 14.65 -2.10 3.60
C GLY A 174 15.74 -1.65 2.61
N ASP A 175 15.36 -0.98 1.53
CA ASP A 175 16.29 -0.53 0.49
C ASP A 175 16.96 0.81 0.82
N LEU A 176 16.44 1.53 1.81
CA LEU A 176 16.90 2.86 2.20
C LEU A 176 17.93 2.78 3.32
N ASP A 177 19.16 3.19 3.04
CA ASP A 177 20.21 3.33 4.05
C ASP A 177 19.95 4.53 4.96
N CYS A 178 20.07 4.32 6.26
CA CYS A 178 19.92 5.33 7.29
C CYS A 178 20.86 6.53 7.10
N ASP A 179 22.03 6.34 6.51
CA ASP A 179 22.97 7.44 6.25
C ASP A 179 22.55 8.30 5.06
N ASP A 180 21.88 7.71 4.06
CA ASP A 180 21.40 8.44 2.89
C ASP A 180 20.19 9.33 3.20
N LEU A 181 19.40 8.99 4.21
CA LEU A 181 18.24 9.78 4.66
C LEU A 181 18.63 11.19 5.16
N GLY A 182 19.87 11.38 5.62
CA GLY A 182 20.34 12.62 6.25
C GLY A 182 19.73 12.88 7.63
N ASP A 183 19.76 14.13 8.09
CA ASP A 183 19.35 14.50 9.46
C ASP A 183 17.93 15.09 9.56
N ARG A 184 17.18 15.11 8.47
CA ARG A 184 15.85 15.76 8.39
C ARG A 184 14.87 14.89 7.64
N VAL A 185 13.60 15.01 8.00
CA VAL A 185 12.53 14.42 7.20
C VAL A 185 12.55 15.04 5.81
N SER A 186 12.53 14.20 4.79
CA SER A 186 12.65 14.60 3.39
C SER A 186 12.06 13.55 2.46
N GLY A 187 11.95 13.85 1.16
CA GLY A 187 11.52 12.89 0.15
C GLY A 187 12.33 11.60 0.09
N LYS A 188 13.57 11.60 0.60
CA LYS A 188 14.41 10.40 0.67
C LYS A 188 13.84 9.30 1.56
N MET A 189 12.98 9.64 2.51
CA MET A 189 12.29 8.65 3.32
C MET A 189 11.10 8.04 2.60
N ALA A 190 10.67 8.61 1.47
CA ALA A 190 9.48 8.14 0.79
C ALA A 190 9.72 6.74 0.21
N SER A 191 8.75 5.84 0.39
CA SER A 191 8.87 4.42 0.07
C SER A 191 7.61 3.91 -0.61
N PHE A 192 7.71 2.79 -1.30
CA PHE A 192 6.60 2.13 -1.97
C PHE A 192 5.51 1.68 -0.99
N PRO A 193 5.81 1.11 0.20
CA PRO A 193 4.80 0.84 1.21
C PRO A 193 4.14 2.10 1.76
N GLY A 194 4.88 3.21 1.85
CA GLY A 194 4.31 4.52 2.22
C GLY A 194 3.34 5.07 1.16
N LEU A 195 3.63 4.85 -0.13
CA LEU A 195 2.71 5.17 -1.22
C LEU A 195 1.43 4.33 -1.15
N ILE A 196 1.54 3.01 -0.96
CA ILE A 196 0.37 2.14 -0.78
C ILE A 196 -0.44 2.57 0.44
N LEU A 197 0.22 2.90 1.56
CA LEU A 197 -0.44 3.40 2.76
C LEU A 197 -1.26 4.66 2.47
N HIS A 198 -0.70 5.61 1.73
CA HIS A 198 -1.41 6.81 1.30
C HIS A 198 -2.70 6.45 0.55
N GLU A 199 -2.60 5.60 -0.47
CA GLU A 199 -3.78 5.21 -1.26
C GLU A 199 -4.84 4.51 -0.41
N LEU A 200 -4.43 3.58 0.46
CA LEU A 200 -5.33 2.87 1.36
C LEU A 200 -6.15 3.82 2.25
N MET A 201 -5.64 5.01 2.57
CA MET A 201 -6.37 5.99 3.36
C MET A 201 -7.63 6.50 2.64
N HIS A 202 -7.65 6.54 1.31
CA HIS A 202 -8.84 6.97 0.56
C HIS A 202 -9.96 5.92 0.55
N MET A 203 -9.68 4.69 0.97
CA MET A 203 -10.71 3.66 1.11
C MET A 203 -11.56 3.95 2.34
N ASP A 204 -12.87 4.14 2.16
CA ASP A 204 -13.78 4.37 3.28
C ASP A 204 -13.69 3.29 4.39
N PRO A 205 -13.55 1.98 4.10
CA PRO A 205 -13.36 0.94 5.12
C PRO A 205 -12.07 1.06 5.96
N ILE A 206 -11.10 1.86 5.53
CA ILE A 206 -9.85 2.11 6.26
C ILE A 206 -9.84 3.55 6.79
N GLY A 207 -9.86 4.53 5.89
CA GLY A 207 -9.78 5.95 6.25
C GLY A 207 -11.02 6.45 6.96
N ARG A 208 -12.21 6.30 6.37
CA ARG A 208 -13.44 6.81 7.00
C ARG A 208 -13.81 6.04 8.25
N GLU A 209 -13.71 4.72 8.23
CA GLU A 209 -14.00 3.91 9.40
C GLU A 209 -13.02 4.16 10.55
N GLY A 210 -11.73 4.34 10.24
CA GLY A 210 -10.70 4.62 11.23
C GLY A 210 -10.78 6.03 11.79
N THR A 211 -10.95 7.03 10.93
CA THR A 211 -10.88 8.46 11.31
C THR A 211 -12.24 9.09 11.64
N GLY A 212 -13.33 8.41 11.31
CA GLY A 212 -14.69 8.94 11.36
C GLY A 212 -15.00 9.99 10.29
N LEU A 213 -14.08 10.26 9.37
CA LEU A 213 -14.18 11.31 8.34
C LEU A 213 -13.62 10.80 7.01
N HIS A 214 -14.14 11.31 5.90
CA HIS A 214 -13.55 10.95 4.60
C HIS A 214 -12.13 11.55 4.49
N VAL A 215 -11.17 10.71 4.15
CA VAL A 215 -9.77 11.11 3.95
C VAL A 215 -9.58 11.48 2.49
N ARG A 216 -8.96 12.63 2.26
CA ARG A 216 -8.77 13.24 0.95
C ARG A 216 -7.34 13.70 0.80
N ASP A 217 -7.02 14.07 -0.43
CA ASP A 217 -5.83 14.84 -0.70
C ASP A 217 -6.14 16.33 -0.70
N TYR A 218 -5.22 17.09 -0.13
CA TYR A 218 -5.28 18.53 -0.15
C TYR A 218 -4.39 19.07 -1.27
N SER A 219 -4.99 19.51 -2.37
CA SER A 219 -4.28 20.28 -3.40
C SER A 219 -4.56 21.78 -3.26
N SER A 220 -3.58 22.62 -3.65
CA SER A 220 -3.71 24.07 -3.59
C SER A 220 -4.86 24.60 -4.45
N GLU A 221 -5.16 23.93 -5.56
CA GLU A 221 -6.23 24.34 -6.48
C GLU A 221 -7.62 24.08 -5.89
N GLN A 222 -7.81 22.92 -5.26
CA GLN A 222 -9.11 22.52 -4.74
C GLN A 222 -9.41 23.08 -3.35
N ASN A 223 -8.37 23.26 -2.53
CA ASN A 223 -8.52 23.55 -1.09
C ASN A 223 -7.87 24.87 -0.66
N GLY A 224 -7.10 25.52 -1.53
CA GLY A 224 -6.34 26.74 -1.20
C GLY A 224 -5.04 26.46 -0.42
N PHE A 225 -4.68 25.18 -0.22
CA PHE A 225 -3.43 24.76 0.42
C PHE A 225 -3.07 23.34 -0.04
N ASP A 226 -1.75 23.09 -0.16
CA ASP A 226 -1.18 21.81 -0.56
C ASP A 226 -0.85 20.96 0.68
N GLY A 227 -1.13 19.66 0.62
CA GLY A 227 -0.93 18.67 1.66
C GLY A 227 0.07 17.58 1.32
N TYR A 228 0.64 17.60 0.11
CA TYR A 228 1.55 16.59 -0.38
C TYR A 228 3.00 16.84 0.03
N GLY A 229 3.70 15.78 0.42
CA GLY A 229 5.12 15.81 0.76
C GLY A 229 5.39 16.33 2.17
N PRO A 230 6.60 16.08 2.69
CA PRO A 230 6.87 16.14 4.12
C PRO A 230 6.72 17.56 4.69
N LEU A 231 7.06 18.60 3.93
CA LEU A 231 6.97 19.98 4.39
C LEU A 231 5.52 20.46 4.48
N GLN A 232 4.75 20.29 3.41
CA GLN A 232 3.34 20.71 3.37
C GLN A 232 2.51 19.91 4.35
N THR A 233 2.67 18.58 4.41
CA THR A 233 1.97 17.73 5.37
C THR A 233 2.17 18.21 6.81
N ARG A 234 3.41 18.52 7.23
CA ARG A 234 3.66 19.08 8.57
C ARG A 234 3.07 20.49 8.76
N LYS A 235 3.02 21.32 7.72
CA LYS A 235 2.39 22.65 7.81
C LYS A 235 0.88 22.55 8.00
N LEU A 236 0.22 21.54 7.41
CA LEU A 236 -1.22 21.32 7.60
C LEU A 236 -1.59 21.17 9.07
N LYS A 237 -0.71 20.61 9.90
CA LYS A 237 -0.95 20.47 11.34
C LYS A 237 -1.32 21.79 12.02
N ASN A 238 -0.71 22.90 11.60
CA ASN A 238 -0.94 24.20 12.21
C ASN A 238 -2.10 24.97 11.56
N ASN A 239 -2.77 24.39 10.56
CA ASN A 239 -3.90 25.02 9.89
C ASN A 239 -5.21 24.67 10.60
N LYS A 240 -5.80 25.67 11.29
CA LYS A 240 -7.04 25.51 12.06
C LYS A 240 -8.28 25.15 11.22
N ASN A 241 -8.21 25.30 9.90
CA ASN A 241 -9.31 24.97 8.99
C ASN A 241 -9.25 23.52 8.51
N ILE A 242 -8.25 22.76 8.96
CA ILE A 242 -8.00 21.39 8.55
C ILE A 242 -8.07 20.49 9.77
N VAL A 243 -8.81 19.40 9.63
CA VAL A 243 -8.68 18.28 10.55
C VAL A 243 -7.54 17.41 10.02
N THR A 244 -6.43 17.33 10.74
CA THR A 244 -5.21 16.67 10.22
C THR A 244 -5.44 15.22 9.81
N ARG A 245 -6.26 14.48 10.55
CA ARG A 245 -6.64 13.10 10.22
C ARG A 245 -7.46 12.92 8.93
N THR A 246 -7.77 13.99 8.19
CA THR A 246 -8.43 13.89 6.86
C THR A 246 -7.47 14.06 5.68
N ASN A 247 -6.15 14.13 5.89
CA ASN A 247 -5.15 14.10 4.81
C ASN A 247 -4.46 12.74 4.74
N ALA A 248 -4.44 12.09 3.57
CA ALA A 248 -3.79 10.78 3.41
C ALA A 248 -2.28 10.84 3.72
N ASP A 249 -1.61 11.89 3.26
CA ASP A 249 -0.16 12.05 3.43
C ASP A 249 0.25 12.26 4.90
N GLN A 250 -0.66 12.68 5.80
CA GLN A 250 -0.37 12.74 7.25
C GLN A 250 -0.06 11.35 7.81
N PHE A 251 -0.80 10.31 7.39
CA PHE A 251 -0.60 8.94 7.83
C PHE A 251 0.69 8.35 7.26
N ARG A 252 0.93 8.57 5.95
CA ARG A 252 2.15 8.18 5.27
C ARG A 252 3.38 8.75 5.98
N TRP A 253 3.48 10.07 6.08
CA TRP A 253 4.68 10.71 6.61
C TRP A 253 4.89 10.45 8.09
N PHE A 254 3.81 10.35 8.88
CA PHE A 254 3.89 9.90 10.26
C PHE A 254 4.50 8.50 10.38
N ALA A 255 3.96 7.52 9.65
CA ALA A 255 4.42 6.14 9.72
C ALA A 255 5.88 6.01 9.29
N GLN A 256 6.27 6.70 8.21
CA GLN A 256 7.63 6.65 7.67
C GLN A 256 8.65 7.37 8.57
N GLU A 257 8.34 8.58 9.07
CA GLU A 257 9.21 9.27 10.02
C GLU A 257 9.40 8.42 11.29
N TYR A 258 8.31 7.85 11.81
CA TYR A 258 8.40 7.00 13.00
C TYR A 258 9.27 5.77 12.75
N TYR A 259 9.00 5.03 11.68
CA TYR A 259 9.76 3.83 11.32
C TYR A 259 11.26 4.11 11.23
N TYR A 260 11.67 5.08 10.42
CA TYR A 260 13.10 5.38 10.26
C TYR A 260 13.71 5.98 11.52
N SER A 261 12.96 6.73 12.34
CA SER A 261 13.50 7.25 13.61
C SER A 261 13.92 6.11 14.53
N VAL A 262 13.14 5.02 14.55
CA VAL A 262 13.46 3.84 15.35
C VAL A 262 14.58 3.03 14.70
N VAL A 263 14.40 2.60 13.44
CA VAL A 263 15.35 1.71 12.74
C VAL A 263 16.75 2.34 12.63
N CYS A 264 16.82 3.63 12.30
CA CYS A 264 18.10 4.33 12.19
C CYS A 264 18.62 4.86 13.52
N ASN A 265 17.84 4.70 14.60
CA ASN A 265 18.09 5.32 15.89
C ASN A 265 18.37 6.83 15.81
N LYS A 266 17.65 7.55 14.92
CA LYS A 266 17.83 8.99 14.66
C LYS A 266 16.61 9.79 15.13
N ASN A 267 16.83 11.06 15.48
CA ASN A 267 15.77 12.04 15.67
C ASN A 267 15.84 13.04 14.51
N PHE A 268 15.01 12.85 13.49
CA PHE A 268 15.06 13.70 12.30
C PHE A 268 14.51 15.10 12.59
N GLY A 269 15.25 16.11 12.16
CA GLY A 269 14.79 17.50 12.18
C GLY A 269 13.66 17.76 11.18
N PRO A 270 13.05 18.96 11.25
CA PRO A 270 11.93 19.29 10.37
C PRO A 270 12.33 19.37 8.89
N PRO A 271 11.41 19.03 7.97
CA PRO A 271 11.61 19.14 6.53
C PRO A 271 11.82 20.60 6.13
N ARG A 272 12.54 20.79 5.02
CA ARG A 272 12.81 22.12 4.43
C ARG A 272 12.15 22.31 3.07
N ASN A 273 11.78 21.23 2.39
CA ASN A 273 11.15 21.23 1.08
C ASN A 273 10.29 19.97 0.93
N ASN A 274 9.54 19.93 -0.15
CA ASN A 274 8.72 18.79 -0.56
C ASN A 274 9.39 17.90 -1.59
N ASN A 275 10.69 18.07 -1.84
CA ASN A 275 11.36 17.37 -2.93
C ASN A 275 11.25 15.87 -2.71
N ALA A 276 10.29 15.25 -3.39
CA ALA A 276 10.06 13.82 -3.45
C ALA A 276 10.97 13.29 -4.54
N SER A 277 12.25 13.14 -4.23
CA SER A 277 13.10 12.34 -5.10
C SER A 277 14.14 11.60 -4.27
N PRO A 278 14.20 10.26 -4.41
CA PRO A 278 15.40 9.49 -4.14
C PRO A 278 16.51 9.72 -5.20
N LEU A 279 16.24 10.52 -6.26
CA LEU A 279 17.12 10.76 -7.41
C LEU A 279 17.30 12.24 -7.77
#